data_AF-A0A257ABC3-F1
#
_entry.id   AF-A0A257ABC3-F1
#
_cell.length_a   1.000
_cell.length_b   1.000
_cell.length_c   1.000
_cell.angle_alpha   90.00
_cell.angle_beta   90.00
_cell.angle_gamma   90.00
#
_symmetry.space_group_name_H-M   'P 1'
#
loop_
_entity.id
_entity.type
_entity.pdbx_description
1 polymer ?
#
loop_
_entity_poly.entity_id
_entity_poly.type
_entity_poly.pdbx_seq_one_letter_code
_entity_poly.pdbx_strand_id
1 'polypeptide(L)'
;MPYFLGEFSKELETKKAELIKIISLNDDKLALYGELIEAYWHDLEELSLPNVSVRAYGVDSSDGLIKCRGGAVICISRSIAVGNSELPMLTKLKVVPILLEEGEEELLAFRSKLREHLEHLVALKALEHLEEGDVLFLDGSLYSRLTHIPSTRMLREVRIAGYESLPLDYLESYLELLFKSEERKVILIGMSKDSRSTSLRKFLLNLSKG
;
A
#
# COMPACT_ATOMS: atom_id res chain seq x y z
N MET A 1 5.70 35.23 -4.84
CA MET A 1 6.82 35.44 -3.88
C MET A 1 8.08 35.77 -4.67
N PRO A 2 8.44 37.06 -4.85
CA PRO A 2 9.50 37.45 -5.80
C PRO A 2 10.95 37.13 -5.39
N TYR A 3 11.22 36.62 -4.18
CA TYR A 3 12.60 36.40 -3.68
C TYR A 3 12.87 35.01 -3.11
N PHE A 4 11.86 34.12 -3.11
CA PHE A 4 11.94 32.82 -2.46
C PHE A 4 13.16 32.00 -2.91
N LEU A 5 13.42 31.92 -4.22
CA LEU A 5 14.53 31.12 -4.75
C LEU A 5 15.91 31.63 -4.27
N GLY A 6 16.07 32.96 -4.16
CA GLY A 6 17.32 33.57 -3.69
C GLY A 6 17.54 33.38 -2.19
N GLU A 7 16.49 33.60 -1.39
CA GLU A 7 16.51 33.37 0.06
C GLU A 7 16.72 31.88 0.38
N PHE A 8 16.04 30.99 -0.34
CA PHE A 8 16.18 29.54 -0.22
C PHE A 8 17.61 29.07 -0.54
N SER A 9 18.19 29.56 -1.64
CA SER A 9 19.58 29.24 -2.01
C SER A 9 20.57 29.68 -0.92
N LYS A 10 20.39 30.90 -0.37
CA LYS A 10 21.24 31.41 0.71
C LYS A 10 21.12 30.60 2.00
N GLU A 11 19.91 30.17 2.34
CA GLU A 11 19.65 29.31 3.50
C GLU A 11 20.29 27.93 3.32
N LEU A 12 20.18 27.33 2.13
CA LEU A 12 20.83 26.05 1.80
C LEU A 12 22.36 26.13 1.93
N GLU A 13 22.99 27.18 1.41
CA GLU A 13 24.44 27.36 1.54
C GLU A 13 24.86 27.55 3.00
N THR A 14 24.06 28.27 3.79
CA THR A 14 24.31 28.46 5.23
C THR A 14 24.21 27.14 6.00
N LYS A 15 23.26 26.26 5.62
CA LYS A 15 23.03 24.96 6.28
C LYS A 15 23.77 23.79 5.62
N LYS A 16 24.59 24.03 4.62
CA LYS A 16 25.24 22.99 3.81
C LYS A 16 25.98 21.95 4.63
N ALA A 17 26.75 22.36 5.64
CA ALA A 17 27.49 21.43 6.49
C ALA A 17 26.57 20.54 7.34
N GLU A 18 25.48 21.10 7.87
CA GLU A 18 24.48 20.34 8.64
C GLU A 18 23.70 19.37 7.73
N LEU A 19 23.31 19.82 6.53
CA LEU A 19 22.66 19.00 5.52
C LEU A 19 23.55 17.82 5.12
N ILE A 20 24.82 18.08 4.78
CA ILE A 20 25.81 17.04 4.46
C ILE A 20 25.92 16.05 5.62
N LYS A 21 26.04 16.53 6.86
CA LYS A 21 26.13 15.64 8.03
C LYS A 21 24.91 14.71 8.18
N ILE A 22 23.71 15.17 7.82
CA ILE A 22 22.47 14.38 7.92
C ILE A 22 22.33 13.39 6.76
N ILE A 23 22.67 13.81 5.53
CA ILE A 23 22.48 13.01 4.31
C ILE A 23 23.65 12.08 3.99
N SER A 24 24.85 12.41 4.46
CA SER A 24 26.04 11.58 4.24
C SER A 24 25.88 10.24 4.96
N LEU A 25 25.96 9.19 4.17
CA LEU A 25 26.16 7.84 4.68
C LEU A 25 27.54 7.79 5.33
N ASN A 26 27.62 7.29 6.57
CA ASN A 26 28.90 7.04 7.22
C ASN A 26 29.42 5.69 6.69
N ASP A 27 30.64 5.65 6.18
CA ASP A 27 31.29 4.45 5.64
C ASP A 27 31.26 3.27 6.65
N ASP A 28 31.40 3.56 7.95
CA ASP A 28 31.29 2.54 9.00
C ASP A 28 29.90 1.89 9.04
N LYS A 29 28.84 2.69 8.80
CA LYS A 29 27.47 2.17 8.77
C LYS A 29 27.25 1.33 7.52
N LEU A 30 27.82 1.73 6.38
CA LEU A 30 27.70 0.98 5.13
C LEU A 30 28.39 -0.37 5.24
N ALA A 31 29.60 -0.42 5.81
CA ALA A 31 30.33 -1.66 6.08
C ALA A 31 29.51 -2.61 6.97
N LEU A 32 28.99 -2.09 8.10
CA LEU A 32 28.13 -2.87 8.99
C LEU A 32 26.88 -3.43 8.30
N TYR A 33 26.21 -2.62 7.47
CA TYR A 33 25.05 -3.11 6.70
C TYR A 33 25.45 -4.14 5.65
N GLY A 34 26.61 -3.99 5.01
CA GLY A 34 27.15 -4.97 4.07
C GLY A 34 27.33 -6.34 4.71
N GLU A 35 28.02 -6.38 5.85
CA GLU A 35 28.22 -7.62 6.63
C GLU A 35 26.89 -8.27 7.05
N LEU A 36 25.93 -7.46 7.49
CA LEU A 36 24.60 -7.95 7.87
C LEU A 36 23.77 -8.45 6.69
N ILE A 37 23.90 -7.84 5.51
CA ILE A 37 23.21 -8.34 4.32
C ILE A 37 23.84 -9.66 3.88
N GLU A 38 25.17 -9.75 3.77
CA GLU A 38 25.84 -10.99 3.37
C GLU A 38 25.54 -12.15 4.33
N ALA A 39 25.49 -11.90 5.63
CA ALA A 39 25.24 -12.94 6.63
C ALA A 39 23.78 -13.47 6.66
N TYR A 40 22.80 -12.66 6.23
CA TYR A 40 21.37 -12.97 6.36
C TYR A 40 20.61 -12.97 5.04
N TRP A 41 21.27 -12.65 3.93
CA TRP A 41 20.73 -12.80 2.60
C TRP A 41 20.83 -14.25 2.18
N HIS A 42 19.69 -14.84 1.83
CA HIS A 42 19.63 -16.18 1.29
C HIS A 42 19.28 -16.07 -0.18
N ASP A 43 20.18 -16.55 -1.04
CA ASP A 43 19.88 -16.67 -2.45
C ASP A 43 18.68 -17.59 -2.64
N LEU A 44 17.82 -17.20 -3.57
CA LEU A 44 16.76 -18.08 -4.03
C LEU A 44 17.42 -19.23 -4.78
N GLU A 45 17.33 -20.44 -4.24
CA GLU A 45 17.69 -21.66 -4.96
C GLU A 45 16.91 -21.69 -6.29
N GLU A 46 17.49 -22.29 -7.33
CA GLU A 46 16.76 -22.55 -8.57
C GLU A 46 15.54 -23.40 -8.24
N LEU A 47 14.39 -22.73 -8.17
CA LEU A 47 13.12 -23.37 -7.95
C LEU A 47 12.86 -24.28 -9.16
N SER A 48 13.01 -25.59 -8.96
CA SER A 48 12.38 -26.57 -9.82
C SER A 48 10.88 -26.45 -9.59
N LEU A 49 10.26 -25.50 -10.29
CA LEU A 49 8.82 -25.32 -10.26
C LEU A 49 8.21 -26.70 -10.58
N PRO A 50 7.47 -27.32 -9.65
CA PRO A 50 6.74 -28.52 -10.01
C PRO A 50 5.83 -28.18 -11.20
N ASN A 51 5.56 -29.15 -12.08
CA ASN A 51 4.68 -29.02 -13.26
C ASN A 51 3.22 -28.67 -12.91
N VAL A 52 2.96 -28.14 -11.72
CA VAL A 52 1.66 -27.67 -11.24
C VAL A 52 1.48 -26.24 -11.74
N SER A 53 0.51 -26.05 -12.64
CA SER A 53 0.07 -24.72 -13.05
C SER A 53 -0.68 -24.08 -11.87
N VAL A 54 0.03 -23.40 -10.99
CA VAL A 54 -0.56 -22.61 -9.91
C VAL A 54 -1.26 -21.42 -10.55
N ARG A 55 -2.56 -21.23 -10.27
CA ARG A 55 -3.27 -20.03 -10.72
C ARG A 55 -2.99 -18.91 -9.75
N ALA A 56 -2.84 -17.72 -10.31
CA ALA A 56 -2.54 -16.55 -9.52
C ALA A 56 -3.26 -15.33 -10.06
N TYR A 57 -3.75 -14.50 -9.15
CA TYR A 57 -4.20 -13.13 -9.44
C TYR A 57 -3.32 -12.11 -8.75
N GLY A 58 -2.98 -11.03 -9.45
CA GLY A 58 -2.48 -9.79 -8.86
C GLY A 58 -3.55 -8.70 -8.89
N VAL A 59 -3.79 -8.05 -7.76
CA VAL A 59 -4.78 -6.98 -7.61
C VAL A 59 -4.11 -5.66 -7.26
N ASP A 60 -4.45 -4.62 -8.00
CA ASP A 60 -3.99 -3.24 -7.79
C ASP A 60 -5.13 -2.26 -8.11
N SER A 61 -4.97 -1.00 -7.70
CA SER A 61 -5.90 0.07 -7.98
C SER A 61 -5.23 1.40 -8.28
N SER A 62 -5.93 2.19 -9.08
CA SER A 62 -5.56 3.56 -9.43
C SER A 62 -6.77 4.47 -9.29
N ASP A 63 -6.52 5.75 -9.15
CA ASP A 63 -7.56 6.75 -9.11
C ASP A 63 -7.17 8.07 -9.80
N GLY A 64 -8.17 8.87 -10.08
CA GLY A 64 -8.04 10.20 -10.67
C GLY A 64 -9.09 11.16 -10.12
N LEU A 65 -8.79 12.45 -10.18
CA LEU A 65 -9.67 13.52 -9.70
C LEU A 65 -9.99 14.51 -10.82
N ILE A 66 -11.26 14.91 -10.89
CA ILE A 66 -11.69 16.07 -11.66
C ILE A 66 -12.17 17.12 -10.67
N LYS A 67 -11.43 18.23 -10.56
CA LYS A 67 -11.83 19.38 -9.73
C LYS A 67 -12.72 20.31 -10.54
N CYS A 68 -13.91 20.59 -10.02
CA CYS A 68 -14.90 21.45 -10.64
C CYS A 68 -14.96 22.83 -9.95
N ARG A 69 -15.67 23.78 -10.58
CA ARG A 69 -15.94 25.08 -9.95
C ARG A 69 -16.85 24.89 -8.73
N GLY A 70 -16.66 25.71 -7.70
CA GLY A 70 -17.50 25.69 -6.49
C GLY A 70 -17.16 24.58 -5.49
N GLY A 71 -15.93 24.02 -5.52
CA GLY A 71 -15.47 23.05 -4.52
C GLY A 71 -15.93 21.60 -4.77
N ALA A 72 -16.69 21.35 -5.83
CA ALA A 72 -17.05 20.00 -6.23
C ALA A 72 -15.85 19.24 -6.81
N VAL A 73 -15.72 17.97 -6.47
CA VAL A 73 -14.69 17.05 -6.94
C VAL A 73 -15.34 15.74 -7.37
N ILE A 74 -14.92 15.22 -8.52
CA ILE A 74 -15.31 13.89 -8.98
C ILE A 74 -14.10 12.98 -8.81
N CYS A 75 -14.20 12.03 -7.89
CA CYS A 75 -13.21 10.98 -7.71
C CYS A 75 -13.58 9.77 -8.58
N ILE A 76 -12.63 9.30 -9.38
CA ILE A 76 -12.78 8.14 -10.26
C ILE A 76 -11.73 7.13 -9.81
N SER A 77 -12.16 6.03 -9.20
CA SER A 77 -11.28 4.97 -8.71
C SER A 77 -11.56 3.66 -9.43
N ARG A 78 -10.50 2.95 -9.84
CA ARG A 78 -10.58 1.66 -10.51
C ARG A 78 -9.64 0.66 -9.86
N SER A 79 -10.14 -0.53 -9.57
CA SER A 79 -9.32 -1.70 -9.24
C SER A 79 -9.42 -2.76 -10.32
N ILE A 80 -8.33 -3.51 -10.51
CA ILE A 80 -8.18 -4.56 -11.52
C ILE A 80 -7.52 -5.78 -10.86
N ALA A 81 -7.99 -6.99 -11.20
CA ALA A 81 -7.26 -8.23 -10.99
C ALA A 81 -6.78 -8.76 -12.34
N VAL A 82 -5.49 -9.05 -12.45
CA VAL A 82 -4.88 -9.68 -13.63
C VAL A 82 -4.37 -11.05 -13.20
N GLY A 83 -4.80 -12.10 -13.90
CA GLY A 83 -4.35 -13.46 -13.65
C GLY A 83 -3.40 -13.98 -14.73
N ASN A 84 -2.86 -15.18 -14.51
CA ASN A 84 -2.12 -15.90 -15.55
C ASN A 84 -3.05 -16.41 -16.67
N SER A 85 -2.46 -16.96 -17.75
CA SER A 85 -3.01 -17.06 -19.12
C SER A 85 -4.41 -17.67 -19.34
N GLU A 86 -5.05 -18.21 -18.31
CA GLU A 86 -6.40 -18.81 -18.37
C GLU A 86 -7.44 -18.05 -17.54
N LEU A 87 -7.02 -17.09 -16.74
CA LEU A 87 -7.85 -16.35 -15.81
C LEU A 87 -8.39 -15.04 -16.44
N PRO A 88 -9.69 -14.76 -16.33
CA PRO A 88 -10.25 -13.52 -16.85
C PRO A 88 -9.74 -12.31 -16.06
N MET A 89 -9.52 -11.19 -16.75
CA MET A 89 -9.27 -9.91 -16.09
C MET A 89 -10.56 -9.41 -15.41
N LEU A 90 -10.49 -9.12 -14.11
CA LEU A 90 -11.62 -8.62 -13.33
C LEU A 90 -11.42 -7.14 -13.06
N THR A 91 -12.50 -6.36 -13.05
CA THR A 91 -12.42 -4.92 -12.84
C THR A 91 -13.57 -4.41 -11.99
N LYS A 92 -13.33 -3.32 -11.27
CA LYS A 92 -14.37 -2.54 -10.61
C LYS A 92 -14.04 -1.05 -10.71
N LEU A 93 -14.98 -0.28 -11.25
CA LEU A 93 -14.90 1.18 -11.35
C LEU A 93 -15.93 1.80 -10.39
N LYS A 94 -15.55 2.87 -9.71
CA LYS A 94 -16.46 3.69 -8.91
C LYS A 94 -16.20 5.16 -9.19
N VAL A 95 -17.28 5.89 -9.45
CA VAL A 95 -17.28 7.34 -9.64
C VAL A 95 -18.03 7.95 -8.46
N VAL A 96 -17.36 8.86 -7.76
CA VAL A 96 -17.83 9.44 -6.50
C VAL A 96 -17.81 10.96 -6.65
N PRO A 97 -18.97 11.60 -6.84
CA PRO A 97 -19.08 13.04 -6.68
C PRO A 97 -18.99 13.41 -5.20
N ILE A 98 -18.18 14.42 -4.90
CA ILE A 98 -17.89 14.93 -3.56
C ILE A 98 -18.02 16.45 -3.61
N LEU A 99 -18.72 17.04 -2.63
CA LEU A 99 -18.60 18.46 -2.34
C LEU A 99 -17.61 18.60 -1.19
N LEU A 100 -16.46 19.23 -1.44
CA LEU A 100 -15.48 19.44 -0.38
C LEU A 100 -15.95 20.58 0.52
N GLU A 101 -16.36 20.24 1.73
CA GLU A 101 -16.67 21.21 2.79
C GLU A 101 -15.40 21.54 3.60
N GLU A 102 -14.54 20.55 3.83
CA GLU A 102 -13.28 20.66 4.58
C GLU A 102 -12.07 20.18 3.75
N GLY A 103 -10.85 20.43 4.24
CA GLY A 103 -9.59 20.46 3.47
C GLY A 103 -9.15 19.19 2.71
N GLU A 104 -8.07 19.29 1.94
CA GLU A 104 -7.60 18.22 1.03
C GLU A 104 -7.14 16.92 1.74
N GLU A 105 -6.82 16.97 3.04
CA GLU A 105 -6.36 15.80 3.80
C GLU A 105 -7.43 14.71 3.90
N GLU A 106 -8.68 15.10 4.13
CA GLU A 106 -9.80 14.17 4.20
C GLU A 106 -10.06 13.50 2.86
N LEU A 107 -9.97 14.27 1.77
CA LEU A 107 -10.07 13.73 0.42
C LEU A 107 -8.96 12.72 0.15
N LEU A 108 -7.72 12.97 0.59
CA LEU A 108 -6.61 12.03 0.43
C LEU A 108 -6.85 10.72 1.20
N ALA A 109 -7.31 10.81 2.45
CA ALA A 109 -7.63 9.64 3.26
C ALA A 109 -8.78 8.83 2.64
N PHE A 110 -9.85 9.50 2.24
CA PHE A 110 -10.98 8.90 1.54
C PHE A 110 -10.55 8.16 0.28
N ARG A 111 -9.75 8.81 -0.58
CA ARG A 111 -9.26 8.21 -1.83
C ARG A 111 -8.44 6.95 -1.57
N SER A 112 -7.55 6.99 -0.58
CA SER A 112 -6.76 5.81 -0.22
C SER A 112 -7.67 4.65 0.20
N LYS A 113 -8.66 4.92 1.07
CA LYS A 113 -9.55 3.87 1.58
C LYS A 113 -10.55 3.37 0.54
N LEU A 114 -11.01 4.23 -0.36
CA LEU A 114 -11.84 3.83 -1.49
C LEU A 114 -11.09 2.89 -2.43
N ARG A 115 -9.84 3.21 -2.76
CA ARG A 115 -8.96 2.36 -3.58
C ARG A 115 -8.76 0.99 -2.96
N GLU A 116 -8.33 0.96 -1.70
CA GLU A 116 -8.13 -0.28 -0.96
C GLU A 116 -9.43 -1.11 -0.84
N HIS A 117 -10.57 -0.47 -0.58
CA HIS A 117 -11.86 -1.15 -0.56
C HIS A 117 -12.23 -1.76 -1.93
N LEU A 118 -11.98 -1.04 -3.04
CA LEU A 118 -12.20 -1.58 -4.39
C LEU A 118 -11.29 -2.77 -4.69
N GLU A 119 -10.05 -2.76 -4.22
CA GLU A 119 -9.14 -3.92 -4.30
C GLU A 119 -9.74 -5.11 -3.57
N HIS A 120 -10.26 -4.94 -2.35
CA HIS A 120 -10.90 -6.03 -1.61
C HIS A 120 -12.08 -6.63 -2.39
N LEU A 121 -12.92 -5.79 -2.98
CA LEU A 121 -14.07 -6.24 -3.76
C LEU A 121 -13.68 -6.96 -5.06
N VAL A 122 -12.59 -6.55 -5.70
CA VAL A 122 -12.06 -7.22 -6.90
C VAL A 122 -11.36 -8.53 -6.52
N ALA A 123 -10.63 -8.53 -5.41
CA ALA A 123 -10.00 -9.71 -4.82
C ALA A 123 -11.02 -10.78 -4.42
N LEU A 124 -12.15 -10.39 -3.83
CA LEU A 124 -13.26 -11.28 -3.52
C LEU A 124 -13.82 -11.98 -4.77
N LYS A 125 -13.93 -11.25 -5.89
CA LYS A 125 -14.31 -11.87 -7.18
C LYS A 125 -13.22 -12.78 -7.72
N ALA A 126 -11.96 -12.41 -7.56
CA ALA A 126 -10.82 -13.23 -7.99
C ALA A 126 -10.82 -14.59 -7.27
N LEU A 127 -11.18 -14.62 -5.98
CA LEU A 127 -11.30 -15.87 -5.21
C LEU A 127 -12.32 -16.86 -5.81
N GLU A 128 -13.31 -16.41 -6.56
CA GLU A 128 -14.29 -17.29 -7.21
C GLU A 128 -13.65 -18.17 -8.32
N HIS A 129 -12.50 -17.73 -8.83
CA HIS A 129 -11.75 -18.39 -9.89
C HIS A 129 -10.49 -19.13 -9.39
N LEU A 130 -10.23 -19.11 -8.08
CA LEU A 130 -9.08 -19.75 -7.44
C LEU A 130 -9.53 -20.96 -6.61
N GLU A 131 -8.64 -21.94 -6.49
CA GLU A 131 -8.82 -23.22 -5.78
C GLU A 131 -7.78 -23.34 -4.66
N GLU A 132 -7.87 -24.42 -3.89
CA GLU A 132 -6.92 -24.74 -2.82
C GLU A 132 -5.47 -24.75 -3.36
N GLY A 133 -4.60 -23.97 -2.71
CA GLY A 133 -3.18 -23.84 -3.08
C GLY A 133 -2.87 -22.76 -4.11
N ASP A 134 -3.89 -22.15 -4.73
CA ASP A 134 -3.69 -20.99 -5.61
C ASP A 134 -3.33 -19.72 -4.83
N VAL A 135 -2.88 -18.69 -5.54
CA VAL A 135 -2.30 -17.48 -4.92
C VAL A 135 -3.07 -16.21 -5.31
N LEU A 136 -3.31 -15.35 -4.32
CA LEU A 136 -3.87 -14.02 -4.53
C LEU A 136 -2.90 -12.97 -3.98
N PHE A 137 -2.35 -12.15 -4.87
CA PHE A 137 -1.48 -11.04 -4.52
C PHE A 137 -2.30 -9.74 -4.43
N LEU A 138 -2.13 -9.01 -3.33
CA LEU A 138 -2.64 -7.64 -3.16
C LEU A 138 -1.47 -6.67 -3.10
N ASP A 139 -1.55 -5.54 -3.81
CA ASP A 139 -0.59 -4.44 -3.59
C ASP A 139 -0.77 -3.86 -2.17
N GLY A 140 0.30 -3.67 -1.43
CA GLY A 140 0.33 -3.20 -0.04
C GLY A 140 0.34 -4.28 1.04
N SER A 141 0.65 -3.87 2.27
CA SER A 141 0.77 -4.76 3.42
C SER A 141 -0.59 -5.14 4.02
N LEU A 142 -0.83 -6.44 4.21
CA LEU A 142 -2.00 -6.95 4.95
C LEU A 142 -2.01 -6.40 6.40
N TYR A 143 -0.85 -6.36 7.04
CA TYR A 143 -0.74 -5.88 8.42
C TYR A 143 -1.03 -4.39 8.57
N SER A 144 -0.56 -3.54 7.64
CA SER A 144 -0.90 -2.11 7.70
C SER A 144 -2.40 -1.89 7.52
N ARG A 145 -3.05 -2.68 6.66
CA ARG A 145 -4.50 -2.61 6.45
C ARG A 145 -5.28 -2.93 7.73
N LEU A 146 -4.83 -3.90 8.54
CA LEU A 146 -5.43 -4.24 9.85
C LEU A 146 -5.17 -3.19 10.93
N THR A 147 -3.96 -2.64 11.03
CA THR A 147 -3.60 -1.74 12.15
C THR A 147 -4.31 -0.39 12.11
N HIS A 148 -4.78 0.04 10.94
CA HIS A 148 -5.56 1.27 10.80
C HIS A 148 -7.04 1.13 11.21
N ILE A 149 -7.56 -0.09 11.33
CA ILE A 149 -8.98 -0.38 11.55
C ILE A 149 -9.47 -0.03 12.98
N PRO A 150 -8.80 -0.42 14.09
CA PRO A 150 -9.30 -0.15 15.44
C PRO A 150 -9.01 1.28 15.91
N SER A 151 -8.20 2.03 15.15
CA SER A 151 -7.88 3.40 15.51
C SER A 151 -9.08 4.29 15.16
N THR A 152 -9.60 5.03 16.14
CA THR A 152 -10.58 6.12 15.97
C THR A 152 -10.22 7.12 14.85
N ARG A 153 -9.00 7.04 14.32
CA ARG A 153 -8.46 7.81 13.22
C ARG A 153 -9.15 7.54 11.88
N MET A 154 -9.43 6.30 11.48
CA MET A 154 -10.12 6.03 10.20
C MET A 154 -11.55 6.60 10.20
N LEU A 155 -12.27 6.47 11.32
CA LEU A 155 -13.60 7.07 11.52
C LEU A 155 -13.58 8.62 11.67
N ARG A 156 -12.40 9.21 11.89
CA ARG A 156 -12.21 10.66 12.00
C ARG A 156 -11.73 11.29 10.69
N GLU A 157 -10.88 10.60 9.93
CA GLU A 157 -10.24 11.10 8.72
C GLU A 157 -11.02 10.83 7.44
N VAL A 158 -12.02 9.95 7.48
CA VAL A 158 -12.87 9.62 6.34
C VAL A 158 -14.32 10.01 6.66
N ARG A 159 -14.65 11.30 6.53
CA ARG A 159 -16.00 11.85 6.77
C ARG A 159 -16.49 12.67 5.58
N ILE A 160 -16.32 12.10 4.38
CA ILE A 160 -16.93 12.69 3.20
C ILE A 160 -18.46 12.52 3.30
N ALA A 161 -19.18 13.64 3.26
CA ALA A 161 -20.63 13.66 3.29
C ALA A 161 -21.25 12.75 2.21
N GLY A 162 -22.18 11.88 2.62
CA GLY A 162 -22.84 10.89 1.77
C GLY A 162 -22.07 9.59 1.56
N TYR A 163 -20.88 9.44 2.14
CA TYR A 163 -20.06 8.22 2.06
C TYR A 163 -19.52 7.78 3.43
N GLU A 164 -20.26 8.09 4.49
CA GLU A 164 -19.91 7.81 5.88
C GLU A 164 -19.85 6.32 6.20
N SER A 165 -20.45 5.46 5.37
CA SER A 165 -20.38 4.00 5.51
C SER A 165 -19.04 3.41 5.06
N LEU A 166 -18.24 4.14 4.27
CA LEU A 166 -17.02 3.60 3.66
C LEU A 166 -16.08 2.93 4.67
N PRO A 167 -15.83 3.46 5.88
CA PRO A 167 -14.99 2.79 6.86
C PRO A 167 -15.50 1.40 7.28
N LEU A 168 -16.83 1.24 7.40
CA LEU A 168 -17.45 -0.04 7.74
C LEU A 168 -17.43 -0.97 6.54
N ASP A 169 -17.82 -0.49 5.35
CA ASP A 169 -17.80 -1.25 4.10
C ASP A 169 -16.38 -1.77 3.78
N TYR A 170 -15.35 -0.95 4.07
CA TYR A 170 -13.94 -1.32 3.97
C TYR A 170 -13.58 -2.46 4.92
N LEU A 171 -14.01 -2.38 6.18
CA LEU A 171 -13.72 -3.38 7.20
C LEU A 171 -14.40 -4.70 6.87
N GLU A 172 -15.67 -4.65 6.52
CA GLU A 172 -16.47 -5.82 6.14
C GLU A 172 -15.86 -6.53 4.94
N SER A 173 -15.56 -5.79 3.85
CA SER A 173 -14.96 -6.41 2.66
C SER A 173 -13.57 -6.97 2.90
N TYR A 174 -12.80 -6.37 3.81
CA TYR A 174 -11.47 -6.86 4.14
C TYR A 174 -11.51 -8.13 4.99
N LEU A 175 -12.36 -8.16 6.04
CA LEU A 175 -12.55 -9.36 6.85
C LEU A 175 -13.13 -10.50 6.02
N GLU A 176 -14.10 -10.21 5.16
CA GLU A 176 -14.65 -11.19 4.22
C GLU A 176 -13.55 -11.77 3.31
N LEU A 177 -12.66 -10.93 2.81
CA LEU A 177 -11.53 -11.38 1.98
C LEU A 177 -10.60 -12.32 2.76
N LEU A 178 -10.24 -11.98 4.01
CA LEU A 178 -9.40 -12.83 4.85
C LEU A 178 -10.06 -14.19 5.10
N PHE A 179 -11.32 -14.21 5.54
CA PHE A 179 -12.02 -15.44 5.86
C PHE A 179 -12.29 -16.30 4.63
N LYS A 180 -12.68 -15.72 3.49
CA LYS A 180 -12.90 -16.48 2.25
C LYS A 180 -11.60 -17.03 1.67
N SER A 181 -10.49 -16.31 1.81
CA SER A 181 -9.18 -16.82 1.40
C SER A 181 -8.79 -18.03 2.24
N GLU A 182 -8.99 -17.95 3.56
CA GLU A 182 -8.76 -19.05 4.50
C GLU A 182 -9.66 -20.26 4.22
N GLU A 183 -10.98 -20.06 4.09
CA GLU A 183 -11.96 -21.11 3.82
C GLU A 183 -11.64 -21.88 2.53
N ARG A 184 -11.24 -21.16 1.47
CA ARG A 184 -10.84 -21.74 0.18
C ARG A 184 -9.40 -22.26 0.17
N LYS A 185 -8.64 -22.03 1.24
CA LYS A 185 -7.19 -22.31 1.33
C LYS A 185 -6.40 -21.71 0.17
N VAL A 186 -6.80 -20.51 -0.25
CA VAL A 186 -6.05 -19.67 -1.20
C VAL A 186 -5.00 -18.90 -0.42
N ILE A 187 -3.77 -18.90 -0.92
CA ILE A 187 -2.65 -18.21 -0.28
C ILE A 187 -2.77 -16.71 -0.60
N LEU A 188 -3.15 -15.93 0.41
CA LEU A 188 -3.22 -14.47 0.30
C LEU A 188 -1.88 -13.82 0.66
N ILE A 189 -1.30 -13.07 -0.28
CA ILE A 189 0.01 -12.41 -0.13
C ILE A 189 -0.15 -10.89 -0.33
N GLY A 190 0.22 -10.11 0.68
CA GLY A 190 0.36 -8.66 0.53
C GLY A 190 1.78 -8.29 0.08
N MET A 191 1.91 -7.60 -1.04
CA MET A 191 3.18 -7.17 -1.60
C MET A 191 3.29 -5.65 -1.52
N SER A 192 4.20 -5.14 -0.69
CA SER A 192 4.44 -3.69 -0.59
C SER A 192 5.82 -3.35 -1.15
N LYS A 193 5.89 -2.37 -2.06
CA LYS A 193 7.17 -1.84 -2.56
C LYS A 193 7.94 -1.07 -1.50
N ASP A 194 7.21 -0.44 -0.57
CA ASP A 194 7.78 0.32 0.54
C ASP A 194 7.37 -0.29 1.88
N SER A 195 8.30 -0.39 2.81
CA SER A 195 8.03 -0.80 4.19
C SER A 195 8.73 0.15 5.17
N ARG A 196 7.95 0.73 6.08
CA ARG A 196 8.48 1.52 7.21
C ARG A 196 8.81 0.63 8.42
N SER A 197 8.72 -0.70 8.26
CA SER A 197 9.04 -1.62 9.35
C SER A 197 10.52 -1.49 9.72
N THR A 198 10.79 -1.28 11.01
CA THR A 198 12.15 -1.25 11.54
C THR A 198 12.51 -2.54 12.26
N SER A 199 11.62 -3.55 12.27
CA SER A 199 11.79 -4.75 13.10
C SER A 199 13.01 -5.57 12.71
N LEU A 200 13.16 -5.93 11.43
CA LEU A 200 14.33 -6.67 10.95
C LEU A 200 15.62 -5.87 11.17
N ARG A 201 15.62 -4.58 10.81
CA ARG A 201 16.78 -3.69 11.03
C ARG A 201 17.20 -3.67 12.50
N LYS A 202 16.25 -3.50 13.43
CA LYS A 202 16.53 -3.48 14.88
C LYS A 202 17.07 -4.82 15.37
N PHE A 203 16.51 -5.92 14.87
CA PHE A 203 16.96 -7.27 15.19
C PHE A 203 18.42 -7.50 14.77
N LEU A 204 18.73 -7.23 13.50
CA LEU A 204 20.08 -7.40 12.96
C LEU A 204 21.12 -6.53 13.69
N LEU A 205 20.78 -5.27 13.99
CA LEU A 205 21.67 -4.36 14.73
C LEU A 205 21.84 -4.72 16.22
N ASN A 206 20.94 -5.51 16.79
CA ASN A 206 21.10 -6.01 18.17
C ASN A 206 21.99 -7.25 18.21
N LEU A 207 21.96 -8.08 17.16
CA LEU A 207 22.85 -9.24 17.03
C LEU A 207 24.31 -8.83 16.80
N SER A 208 24.56 -7.74 16.09
CA SER A 208 25.92 -7.24 15.83
C SER A 208 26.60 -6.54 17.02
N LYS A 209 25.96 -6.52 18.20
CA LYS A 209 26.48 -5.89 19.43
C LYS A 209 26.94 -6.89 20.49
N GLY A 210 26.80 -8.19 20.23
CA GLY A 210 27.32 -9.28 21.06
C GLY A 210 28.53 -9.92 20.40
#